data_AF-A0A9E0RV56-F1
#
_entry.id   AF-A0A9E0RV56-F1
#
_cell.length_a   1.000
_cell.length_b   1.000
_cell.length_c   1.000
_cell.angle_alpha   90.00
_cell.angle_beta   90.00
_cell.angle_gamma   90.00
#
_symmetry.space_group_name_H-M   'P 1'
#
loop_
_entity.id
_entity.type
_entity.pdbx_description
1 polymer ?
#
loop_
_entity_poly.entity_id
_entity_poly.type
_entity_poly.pdbx_seq_one_letter_code
_entity_poly.pdbx_strand_id
1 'polypeptide(L)'
;MVNIRSVVASLLSLWLVASAQAQIESIAIAGDGEFTRITVTSQTELNAEIFMGTGPDGRILQVLPETHTLAGDPYYGLPTGGVAAYTIDTDRIIFELDLPMMIARELTLPPTGSEPSYRFILDLSRVSQARFEQAASRDALRLARFIQASASPALAQPVVTPDVVEAASAPSPKPWGLGAIVEAAKRQRHTVVIDAGHGGRDSGALVVTGGEEADIVLQTAIALKEELSEDPRYDVRL
;
A
#
# COMPACT_ATOMS: atom_id res chain seq x y z
N MET A 1 -19.93 39.04 60.80
CA MET A 1 -19.09 39.48 59.66
C MET A 1 -18.14 38.35 59.31
N VAL A 2 -18.17 37.96 58.02
CA VAL A 2 -17.19 37.17 57.25
C VAL A 2 -17.00 35.67 57.57
N ASN A 3 -17.69 34.86 56.76
CA ASN A 3 -17.36 33.49 56.35
C ASN A 3 -16.02 33.44 55.59
N ILE A 4 -15.36 32.27 55.52
CA ILE A 4 -14.91 31.61 54.27
C ILE A 4 -14.42 30.20 54.63
N ARG A 5 -15.13 29.17 54.13
CA ARG A 5 -14.66 27.78 54.07
C ARG A 5 -14.11 27.57 52.66
N SER A 6 -12.81 27.31 52.55
CA SER A 6 -12.16 26.99 51.28
C SER A 6 -12.47 25.55 50.88
N VAL A 7 -13.30 25.37 49.86
CA VAL A 7 -13.46 24.09 49.16
C VAL A 7 -12.53 24.14 47.95
N VAL A 8 -11.45 23.36 47.97
CA VAL A 8 -10.58 23.15 46.82
C VAL A 8 -11.21 22.03 46.00
N ALA A 9 -11.88 22.38 44.91
CA ALA A 9 -12.36 21.44 43.91
C ALA A 9 -11.23 21.14 42.93
N SER A 10 -10.60 19.97 43.05
CA SER A 10 -9.66 19.45 42.05
C SER A 10 -10.45 19.02 40.81
N LEU A 11 -10.41 19.84 39.76
CA LEU A 11 -10.87 19.48 38.42
C LEU A 11 -9.89 18.46 37.83
N LEU A 12 -10.24 17.17 37.88
CA LEU A 12 -9.64 16.14 37.03
C LEU A 12 -10.14 16.39 35.60
N SER A 13 -9.34 17.07 34.79
CA SER A 13 -9.54 17.13 33.34
C SER A 13 -9.22 15.76 32.74
N LEU A 14 -10.28 14.97 32.54
CA LEU A 14 -10.24 13.74 31.75
C LEU A 14 -10.03 14.16 30.29
N TRP A 15 -8.79 14.12 29.81
CA TRP A 15 -8.48 14.31 28.39
C TRP A 15 -9.04 13.10 27.64
N LEU A 16 -10.23 13.26 27.07
CA LEU A 16 -10.72 12.35 26.04
C LEU A 16 -9.82 12.56 24.82
N VAL A 17 -8.85 11.66 24.62
CA VAL A 17 -8.17 11.56 23.32
C VAL A 17 -9.21 11.00 22.36
N ALA A 18 -9.88 11.88 21.63
CA ALA A 18 -10.67 11.47 20.49
C ALA A 18 -9.69 10.98 19.42
N SER A 19 -9.51 9.67 19.31
CA SER A 19 -8.81 9.10 18.15
C SER A 19 -9.62 9.47 16.91
N ALA A 20 -9.01 10.25 16.02
CA ALA A 20 -9.66 10.67 14.79
C ALA A 20 -9.82 9.44 13.89
N GLN A 21 -11.06 8.94 13.77
CA GLN A 21 -11.37 7.79 12.93
C GLN A 21 -11.26 8.17 11.45
N ALA A 22 -10.69 7.31 10.62
CA ALA A 22 -10.65 7.52 9.18
C ALA A 22 -12.06 7.54 8.61
N GLN A 23 -12.55 8.72 8.21
CA GLN A 23 -13.84 8.85 7.54
C GLN A 23 -13.64 8.62 6.04
N ILE A 24 -14.06 7.46 5.54
CA ILE A 24 -13.93 7.05 4.14
C ILE A 24 -14.93 7.84 3.28
N GLU A 25 -14.39 8.54 2.30
CA GLU A 25 -15.13 9.37 1.34
C GLU A 25 -15.33 8.64 0.02
N SER A 26 -14.39 7.79 -0.38
CA SER A 26 -14.54 7.00 -1.60
C SER A 26 -13.69 5.73 -1.60
N ILE A 27 -14.15 4.75 -2.37
CA ILE A 27 -13.34 3.62 -2.83
C ILE A 27 -13.40 3.62 -4.36
N ALA A 28 -12.25 3.77 -5.01
CA ALA A 28 -12.12 3.70 -6.45
C ALA A 28 -11.27 2.49 -6.84
N ILE A 29 -11.69 1.78 -7.89
CA ILE A 29 -10.99 0.60 -8.41
C ILE A 29 -10.79 0.80 -9.90
N ALA A 30 -9.57 0.64 -10.38
CA ALA A 30 -9.22 0.73 -11.79
C ALA A 30 -8.20 -0.35 -12.14
N GLY A 31 -8.34 -0.96 -13.31
CA GLY A 31 -7.42 -2.02 -13.73
C GLY A 31 -7.94 -2.83 -14.90
N ASP A 32 -7.09 -3.69 -15.43
CA ASP A 32 -7.32 -4.54 -16.60
C ASP A 32 -7.16 -6.04 -16.30
N GLY A 33 -6.82 -6.38 -15.06
CA GLY A 33 -6.62 -7.76 -14.60
C GLY A 33 -5.18 -8.26 -14.71
N GLU A 34 -4.29 -7.51 -15.36
CA GLU A 34 -2.84 -7.64 -15.11
C GLU A 34 -2.44 -6.77 -13.92
N PHE A 35 -2.97 -5.55 -13.89
CA PHE A 35 -2.82 -4.60 -12.79
C PHE A 35 -4.17 -4.13 -12.26
N THR A 36 -4.20 -3.83 -10.96
CA THR A 36 -5.33 -3.20 -10.27
C THR A 36 -4.81 -2.10 -9.38
N ARG A 37 -5.44 -0.95 -9.36
CA ARG A 37 -5.30 0.04 -8.30
C ARG A 37 -6.61 0.13 -7.54
N ILE A 38 -6.51 -0.05 -6.23
CA ILE A 38 -7.57 0.28 -5.29
C ILE A 38 -7.13 1.55 -4.57
N THR A 39 -7.96 2.58 -4.59
CA THR A 39 -7.73 3.83 -3.86
C THR A 39 -8.86 4.04 -2.88
N VAL A 40 -8.53 4.11 -1.59
CA VAL A 40 -9.46 4.49 -0.52
C VAL A 40 -9.13 5.92 -0.10
N THR A 41 -10.10 6.82 -0.28
CA THR A 41 -9.96 8.23 0.07
C THR A 41 -10.62 8.50 1.42
N SER A 42 -9.98 9.29 2.28
CA SER A 42 -10.48 9.58 3.62
C SER A 42 -10.03 10.95 4.15
N GLN A 43 -10.79 11.51 5.09
CA GLN A 43 -10.47 12.82 5.69
C GLN A 43 -9.21 12.79 6.58
N THR A 44 -8.96 11.66 7.22
CA THR A 44 -7.76 11.42 8.03
C THR A 44 -7.04 10.18 7.53
N GLU A 45 -5.79 10.02 7.95
CA GLU A 45 -4.97 8.88 7.53
C GLU A 45 -5.62 7.54 7.88
N LEU A 46 -5.75 6.65 6.88
CA LEU A 46 -6.25 5.29 7.04
C LEU A 46 -5.08 4.34 7.32
N ASN A 47 -4.76 4.13 8.60
CA ASN A 47 -3.81 3.10 9.02
C ASN A 47 -4.48 1.74 9.02
N ALA A 48 -3.98 0.80 8.23
CA ALA A 48 -4.58 -0.52 8.07
C ALA A 48 -3.55 -1.63 7.92
N GLU A 49 -3.92 -2.82 8.39
CA GLU A 49 -3.19 -4.06 8.16
C GLU A 49 -3.87 -4.86 7.05
N ILE A 50 -3.09 -5.44 6.13
CA ILE A 50 -3.64 -6.08 4.93
C ILE A 50 -3.29 -7.56 4.86
N PHE A 51 -4.29 -8.42 4.73
CA PHE A 51 -4.10 -9.87 4.70
C PHE A 51 -4.70 -10.48 3.43
N MET A 52 -3.92 -11.32 2.75
CA MET A 52 -4.46 -12.18 1.71
C MET A 52 -5.06 -13.44 2.32
N GLY A 53 -6.14 -13.95 1.73
CA GLY A 53 -6.84 -15.10 2.28
C GLY A 53 -7.74 -15.82 1.28
N THR A 54 -8.52 -16.74 1.82
CA THR A 54 -9.58 -17.45 1.11
C THR A 54 -10.88 -17.26 1.88
N GLY A 55 -11.86 -16.62 1.24
CA GLY A 55 -13.23 -16.48 1.72
C GLY A 55 -14.14 -17.56 1.15
N PRO A 56 -15.46 -17.47 1.39
CA PRO A 56 -16.45 -18.43 0.90
C PRO A 56 -16.43 -18.57 -0.63
N ASP A 57 -16.25 -17.46 -1.34
CA ASP A 57 -16.35 -17.38 -2.80
C ASP A 57 -14.98 -17.38 -3.50
N GLY A 58 -13.90 -17.62 -2.76
CA GLY A 58 -12.56 -17.76 -3.32
C GLY A 58 -11.54 -16.84 -2.68
N ARG A 59 -10.72 -16.17 -3.49
CA ARG A 59 -9.58 -15.38 -3.01
C ARG A 59 -10.06 -14.03 -2.47
N ILE A 60 -9.47 -13.59 -1.37
CA ILE A 60 -9.79 -12.29 -0.78
C ILE A 60 -8.53 -11.51 -0.42
N LEU A 61 -8.66 -10.18 -0.44
CA LEU A 61 -7.77 -9.23 0.19
C LEU A 61 -8.54 -8.50 1.30
N GLN A 62 -8.09 -8.65 2.53
CA GLN A 62 -8.74 -8.10 3.71
C GLN A 62 -7.93 -6.92 4.24
N VAL A 63 -8.51 -5.72 4.24
CA VAL A 63 -7.92 -4.50 4.81
C VAL A 63 -8.57 -4.25 6.16
N LEU A 64 -7.79 -4.29 7.23
CA LEU A 64 -8.26 -4.08 8.61
C LEU A 64 -7.75 -2.73 9.11
N PRO A 65 -8.53 -1.64 8.97
CA PRO A 65 -8.16 -0.37 9.54
C PRO A 65 -8.27 -0.38 11.06
N GLU A 66 -7.45 0.43 11.74
CA GLU A 66 -7.55 0.58 13.21
C GLU A 66 -8.94 1.07 13.63
N THR A 67 -9.43 2.10 12.95
CA THR A 67 -10.81 2.59 13.06
C THR A 67 -11.21 3.26 11.75
N HIS A 68 -12.47 3.12 11.36
CA HIS A 68 -13.02 3.87 10.23
C HIS A 68 -14.50 4.16 10.41
N THR A 69 -14.99 5.16 9.67
CA THR A 69 -16.40 5.44 9.47
C THR A 69 -16.64 5.76 7.99
N LEU A 70 -17.89 5.83 7.58
CA LEU A 70 -18.26 6.25 6.23
C LEU A 70 -18.65 7.74 6.23
N ALA A 71 -18.31 8.46 5.16
CA ALA A 71 -18.88 9.77 4.88
C ALA A 71 -20.41 9.68 4.71
N GLY A 72 -21.09 10.84 4.71
CA GLY A 72 -22.54 10.88 4.55
C GLY A 72 -23.03 10.36 3.19
N ASP A 73 -22.22 10.53 2.15
CA ASP A 73 -22.49 10.06 0.79
C ASP A 73 -21.17 9.59 0.12
N PRO A 74 -20.64 8.42 0.49
CA PRO A 74 -19.37 7.94 -0.04
C PRO A 74 -19.52 7.46 -1.48
N TYR A 75 -18.50 7.73 -2.31
CA TYR A 75 -18.45 7.20 -3.67
C TYR A 75 -17.92 5.77 -3.71
N TYR A 76 -18.64 4.87 -4.36
CA TYR A 76 -18.27 3.46 -4.54
C TYR A 76 -18.05 3.16 -6.03
N GLY A 77 -16.77 3.00 -6.41
CA GLY A 77 -16.38 2.58 -7.74
C GLY A 77 -16.80 1.14 -8.03
N LEU A 78 -17.10 0.85 -9.30
CA LEU A 78 -17.44 -0.51 -9.70
C LEU A 78 -16.21 -1.45 -9.58
N PRO A 79 -16.41 -2.72 -9.17
CA PRO A 79 -15.36 -3.72 -9.23
C PRO A 79 -14.81 -3.88 -10.65
N THR A 80 -13.48 -3.97 -10.77
CA THR A 80 -12.80 -4.19 -12.05
C THR A 80 -11.38 -4.72 -11.81
N GLY A 81 -10.73 -5.14 -12.90
CA GLY A 81 -9.30 -5.38 -12.94
C GLY A 81 -8.81 -6.45 -11.97
N GLY A 82 -9.55 -7.53 -11.74
CA GLY A 82 -9.17 -8.59 -10.79
C GLY A 82 -9.93 -8.54 -9.45
N VAL A 83 -10.75 -7.51 -9.23
CA VAL A 83 -11.70 -7.43 -8.10
C VAL A 83 -13.10 -7.71 -8.63
N ALA A 84 -13.75 -8.74 -8.08
CA ALA A 84 -15.09 -9.17 -8.44
C ALA A 84 -16.17 -8.42 -7.65
N ALA A 85 -15.91 -8.20 -6.37
CA ALA A 85 -16.79 -7.53 -5.44
C ALA A 85 -15.99 -6.98 -4.26
N TYR A 86 -16.60 -6.10 -3.48
CA TYR A 86 -16.06 -5.72 -2.18
C TYR A 86 -17.17 -5.37 -1.19
N THR A 87 -16.88 -5.61 0.08
CA THR A 87 -17.78 -5.32 1.21
C THR A 87 -17.03 -4.47 2.22
N ILE A 88 -17.74 -3.51 2.82
CA ILE A 88 -17.22 -2.67 3.91
C ILE A 88 -17.98 -3.04 5.17
N ASP A 89 -17.28 -3.72 6.08
CA ASP A 89 -17.77 -4.04 7.42
C ASP A 89 -17.34 -2.94 8.40
N THR A 90 -17.73 -3.05 9.67
CA THR A 90 -17.34 -2.07 10.71
C THR A 90 -15.84 -2.08 11.04
N ASP A 91 -15.16 -3.22 10.88
CA ASP A 91 -13.76 -3.43 11.27
C ASP A 91 -12.82 -3.76 10.10
N ARG A 92 -13.36 -3.87 8.88
CA ARG A 92 -12.60 -4.28 7.70
C ARG A 92 -13.25 -3.91 6.39
N ILE A 93 -12.44 -3.86 5.35
CA ILE A 93 -12.87 -3.85 3.96
C ILE A 93 -12.38 -5.15 3.33
N ILE A 94 -13.27 -5.88 2.67
CA ILE A 94 -12.97 -7.15 2.03
C ILE A 94 -13.11 -6.97 0.53
N PHE A 95 -12.03 -7.20 -0.22
CA PHE A 95 -12.07 -7.26 -1.68
C PHE A 95 -12.02 -8.72 -2.11
N GLU A 96 -13.02 -9.18 -2.86
CA GLU A 96 -13.07 -10.50 -3.47
C GLU A 96 -12.36 -10.48 -4.82
N LEU A 97 -11.48 -11.45 -5.06
CA LEU A 97 -10.59 -11.48 -6.21
C LEU A 97 -10.91 -12.65 -7.15
N ASP A 98 -11.33 -12.35 -8.38
CA ASP A 98 -11.55 -13.35 -9.43
C ASP A 98 -10.23 -13.82 -10.09
N LEU A 99 -9.15 -13.06 -9.89
CA LEU A 99 -7.80 -13.39 -10.31
C LEU A 99 -6.85 -13.56 -9.11
N PRO A 100 -5.78 -14.37 -9.25
CA PRO A 100 -4.73 -14.44 -8.23
C PRO A 100 -3.87 -13.17 -8.28
N MET A 101 -4.22 -12.18 -7.46
CA MET A 101 -3.53 -10.88 -7.39
C MET A 101 -2.70 -10.78 -6.10
N MET A 102 -1.53 -10.14 -6.18
CA MET A 102 -0.71 -9.80 -5.03
C MET A 102 -0.52 -8.30 -4.92
N ILE A 103 -0.35 -7.81 -3.69
CA ILE A 103 0.06 -6.43 -3.45
C ILE A 103 1.46 -6.23 -4.04
N ALA A 104 1.54 -5.42 -5.08
CA ALA A 104 2.78 -4.94 -5.66
C ALA A 104 3.28 -3.71 -4.89
N ARG A 105 2.37 -2.86 -4.44
CA ARG A 105 2.69 -1.64 -3.71
C ARG A 105 1.55 -1.21 -2.79
N GLU A 106 1.93 -0.68 -1.63
CA GLU A 106 1.06 -0.01 -0.68
C GLU A 106 1.59 1.41 -0.49
N LEU A 107 0.74 2.43 -0.63
CA LEU A 107 1.09 3.82 -0.44
C LEU A 107 0.02 4.53 0.38
N THR A 108 0.47 5.45 1.23
CA THR A 108 -0.39 6.43 1.87
C THR A 108 0.07 7.82 1.43
N LEU A 109 -0.81 8.55 0.75
CA LEU A 109 -0.53 9.91 0.31
C LEU A 109 -1.31 10.90 1.18
N PRO A 110 -0.63 11.89 1.78
CA PRO A 110 -1.32 12.96 2.49
C PRO A 110 -2.06 13.89 1.51
N PRO A 111 -2.97 14.73 2.03
CA PRO A 111 -3.59 15.80 1.27
C PRO A 111 -2.55 16.71 0.60
N THR A 112 -2.88 17.16 -0.61
CA THR A 112 -2.15 18.19 -1.34
C THR A 112 -3.09 19.36 -1.65
N GLY A 113 -2.56 20.44 -2.23
CA GLY A 113 -3.38 21.58 -2.63
C GLY A 113 -4.46 21.25 -3.70
N SER A 114 -4.24 20.19 -4.50
CA SER A 114 -5.18 19.74 -5.54
C SER A 114 -6.04 18.55 -5.10
N GLU A 115 -5.57 17.75 -4.15
CA GLU A 115 -6.24 16.55 -3.63
C GLU A 115 -6.38 16.69 -2.11
N PRO A 116 -7.52 17.19 -1.59
CA PRO A 116 -7.64 17.60 -0.19
C PRO A 116 -7.74 16.45 0.82
N SER A 117 -7.80 15.21 0.35
CA SER A 117 -8.04 14.02 1.17
C SER A 117 -6.84 13.09 1.21
N TYR A 118 -6.71 12.31 2.29
CA TYR A 118 -5.75 11.21 2.36
C TYR A 118 -6.13 10.12 1.38
N ARG A 119 -5.13 9.51 0.75
CA ARG A 119 -5.33 8.40 -0.20
C ARG A 119 -4.50 7.21 0.23
N PHE A 120 -5.17 6.14 0.63
CA PHE A 120 -4.57 4.83 0.85
C PHE A 120 -4.71 4.01 -0.44
N ILE A 121 -3.58 3.64 -1.04
CA ILE A 121 -3.50 3.08 -2.38
C ILE A 121 -2.87 1.70 -2.31
N LEU A 122 -3.58 0.72 -2.88
CA LEU A 122 -3.08 -0.63 -3.09
C LEU A 122 -2.96 -0.89 -4.58
N ASP A 123 -1.74 -1.04 -5.06
CA ASP A 123 -1.49 -1.56 -6.40
C ASP A 123 -1.32 -3.07 -6.31
N LEU A 124 -2.14 -3.78 -7.08
CA LEU A 124 -2.10 -5.22 -7.21
C LEU A 124 -1.56 -5.60 -8.58
N SER A 125 -0.83 -6.70 -8.63
CA SER A 125 -0.40 -7.34 -9.88
C SER A 125 -0.76 -8.82 -9.90
N ARG A 126 -1.08 -9.32 -11.08
CA ARG A 126 -1.42 -10.73 -11.28
C ARG A 126 -0.21 -11.61 -11.04
N VAL A 127 -0.43 -12.71 -10.33
CA VAL A 127 0.58 -13.73 -10.04
C VAL A 127 0.08 -15.13 -10.38
N SER A 128 0.90 -16.15 -10.18
CA SER A 128 0.43 -17.54 -10.26
C SER A 128 -0.46 -17.89 -9.08
N GLN A 129 -1.41 -18.80 -9.30
CA GLN A 129 -2.30 -19.32 -8.26
C GLN A 129 -1.50 -19.87 -7.05
N ALA A 130 -0.46 -20.67 -7.30
CA ALA A 130 0.38 -21.22 -6.24
C ALA A 130 1.09 -20.14 -5.40
N ARG A 131 1.48 -19.02 -6.02
CA ARG A 131 2.09 -17.90 -5.31
C ARG A 131 1.08 -17.19 -4.41
N PHE A 132 -0.14 -16.98 -4.89
CA PHE A 132 -1.23 -16.44 -4.08
C PHE A 132 -1.53 -17.34 -2.88
N GLU A 133 -1.72 -18.64 -3.10
CA GLU A 133 -2.06 -19.61 -2.04
C GLU A 133 -0.97 -19.68 -0.95
N GLN A 134 0.29 -19.62 -1.36
CA GLN A 134 1.41 -19.56 -0.41
C GLN A 134 1.37 -18.28 0.44
N ALA A 135 1.09 -17.13 -0.17
CA ALA A 135 0.97 -15.86 0.54
C ALA A 135 -0.23 -15.87 1.50
N ALA A 136 -1.40 -16.31 1.02
CA ALA A 136 -2.62 -16.45 1.83
C ALA A 136 -2.42 -17.39 3.04
N SER A 137 -1.70 -18.51 2.87
CA SER A 137 -1.39 -19.42 3.97
C SER A 137 -0.50 -18.78 5.04
N ARG A 138 0.45 -17.93 4.63
CA ARG A 138 1.32 -17.19 5.55
C ARG A 138 0.53 -16.12 6.29
N ASP A 139 -0.34 -15.41 5.58
CA ASP A 139 -1.18 -14.36 6.15
C ASP A 139 -2.24 -14.92 7.10
N ALA A 140 -2.75 -16.13 6.89
CA ALA A 140 -3.65 -16.79 7.84
C ALA A 140 -3.02 -16.88 9.25
N LEU A 141 -1.74 -17.25 9.34
CA LEU A 141 -1.00 -17.28 10.61
C LEU A 141 -0.70 -15.89 11.17
N ARG A 142 -0.56 -14.88 10.31
CA ARG A 142 -0.34 -13.49 10.70
C ARG A 142 -1.62 -12.87 11.25
N LEU A 143 -2.75 -13.11 10.59
CA LEU A 143 -4.07 -12.65 10.96
C LEU A 143 -4.48 -13.24 12.32
N ALA A 144 -4.29 -14.54 12.52
CA ALA A 144 -4.60 -15.19 13.80
C ALA A 144 -3.83 -14.53 14.97
N ARG A 145 -2.54 -14.21 14.77
CA ARG A 145 -1.73 -13.51 15.78
C ARG A 145 -2.19 -12.06 15.99
N PHE A 146 -2.52 -11.36 14.91
CA PHE A 146 -3.03 -9.99 14.97
C PHE A 146 -4.33 -9.92 15.78
N ILE A 147 -5.30 -10.76 15.45
CA ILE A 147 -6.58 -10.83 16.17
C ILE A 147 -6.37 -11.18 17.64
N GLN A 148 -5.48 -12.14 17.95
CA GLN A 148 -5.16 -12.51 19.33
C GLN A 148 -4.55 -11.34 20.11
N ALA A 149 -3.64 -10.58 19.50
CA ALA A 149 -3.03 -9.40 20.12
C ALA A 149 -4.07 -8.29 20.37
N SER A 150 -4.95 -8.04 19.39
CA SER A 150 -6.01 -7.02 19.50
C SER A 150 -7.10 -7.38 20.51
N ALA A 151 -7.37 -8.67 20.75
CA ALA A 151 -8.38 -9.14 21.70
C ALA A 151 -7.92 -9.12 23.17
N SER A 152 -6.63 -8.95 23.44
CA SER A 152 -6.07 -8.93 24.81
C SER A 152 -5.30 -7.64 25.09
N PRO A 153 -5.98 -6.52 25.42
CA PRO A 153 -5.29 -5.31 25.88
C PRO A 153 -4.71 -5.46 27.30
N ALA A 154 -5.00 -6.56 28.01
CA ALA A 154 -4.71 -6.75 29.42
C ALA A 154 -3.75 -7.91 29.70
N LEU A 155 -2.63 -8.01 28.98
CA LEU A 155 -1.36 -8.57 29.47
C LEU A 155 -0.21 -8.01 28.62
N ALA A 156 0.06 -6.71 28.76
CA ALA A 156 1.42 -6.21 28.53
C ALA A 156 2.30 -6.77 29.66
N GLN A 157 2.72 -8.03 29.52
CA GLN A 157 3.78 -8.63 30.32
C GLN A 157 5.11 -8.43 29.59
N PRO A 158 6.21 -8.34 30.37
CA PRO A 158 7.39 -7.59 29.97
C PRO A 158 8.11 -8.26 28.81
N VAL A 159 8.84 -7.45 28.07
CA VAL A 159 9.92 -7.88 27.17
C VAL A 159 10.76 -8.95 27.90
N VAL A 160 10.51 -10.22 27.59
CA VAL A 160 11.51 -11.26 27.76
C VAL A 160 12.53 -11.01 26.69
N THR A 161 13.61 -10.33 27.05
CA THR A 161 14.87 -10.41 26.31
C THR A 161 15.25 -11.89 26.29
N PRO A 162 15.33 -12.56 25.12
CA PRO A 162 16.08 -13.79 25.06
C PRO A 162 17.53 -13.38 25.29
N ASP A 163 18.08 -13.91 26.38
CA ASP A 163 19.51 -13.95 26.63
C ASP A 163 20.22 -14.44 25.35
N VAL A 164 21.37 -13.84 25.08
CA VAL A 164 22.21 -14.13 23.91
C VAL A 164 22.67 -15.58 24.00
N VAL A 165 21.98 -16.48 23.31
CA VAL A 165 22.54 -17.78 22.91
C VAL A 165 23.09 -17.65 21.51
N GLU A 166 24.42 -17.54 21.50
CA GLU A 166 25.38 -17.76 20.43
C GLU A 166 24.82 -18.55 19.24
N ALA A 167 24.64 -17.82 18.13
CA ALA A 167 24.24 -18.40 16.85
C ALA A 167 25.37 -19.31 16.33
N ALA A 168 25.10 -20.61 16.36
CA ALA A 168 25.85 -21.60 15.60
C ALA A 168 25.84 -21.24 14.10
N SER A 169 27.02 -21.27 13.51
CA SER A 169 27.32 -20.81 12.16
C SER A 169 26.61 -21.66 11.09
N ALA A 170 25.75 -21.01 10.29
CA ALA A 170 25.33 -21.56 9.01
C ALA A 170 26.46 -21.35 7.97
N PRO A 171 26.79 -22.34 7.12
CA PRO A 171 27.86 -22.21 6.16
C PRO A 171 27.48 -21.21 5.07
N SER A 172 28.19 -20.08 5.03
CA SER A 172 28.10 -19.12 3.93
C SER A 172 28.67 -19.75 2.64
N PRO A 173 27.98 -19.66 1.49
CA PRO A 173 28.57 -20.04 0.22
C PRO A 173 29.79 -19.13 -0.06
N LYS A 174 30.89 -19.75 -0.51
CA LYS A 174 32.17 -19.09 -0.81
C LYS A 174 31.97 -17.81 -1.63
N PRO A 175 32.66 -16.70 -1.32
CA PRO A 175 32.63 -15.52 -2.17
C PRO A 175 33.21 -15.86 -3.54
N TRP A 176 32.51 -15.47 -4.60
CA TRP A 176 33.03 -15.53 -5.96
C TRP A 176 34.34 -14.74 -6.02
N GLY A 177 35.38 -15.36 -6.60
CA GLY A 177 36.69 -14.72 -6.72
C GLY A 177 36.59 -13.41 -7.49
N LEU A 178 37.41 -12.42 -7.12
CA LEU A 178 37.47 -11.08 -7.74
C LEU A 178 37.49 -11.13 -9.28
N GLY A 179 38.08 -12.17 -9.88
CA GLY A 179 38.09 -12.37 -11.34
C GLY A 179 36.72 -12.61 -11.97
N ALA A 180 35.78 -13.25 -11.27
CA ALA A 180 34.42 -13.47 -11.76
C ALA A 180 33.54 -12.21 -11.63
N ILE A 181 33.80 -11.37 -10.61
CA ILE A 181 33.14 -10.07 -10.42
C ILE A 181 33.57 -9.09 -11.51
N VAL A 182 34.85 -9.06 -11.87
CA VAL A 182 35.38 -8.20 -12.95
C VAL A 182 34.88 -8.64 -14.34
N GLU A 183 34.72 -9.94 -14.58
CA GLU A 183 34.16 -10.47 -15.83
C GLU A 183 32.63 -10.31 -15.95
N ALA A 184 31.91 -10.30 -14.83
CA ALA A 184 30.47 -9.99 -14.79
C ALA A 184 30.21 -8.48 -14.98
N ALA A 185 31.05 -7.62 -14.37
CA ALA A 185 30.95 -6.17 -14.50
C ALA A 185 31.18 -5.67 -15.93
N LYS A 186 31.98 -6.38 -16.74
CA LYS A 186 32.17 -6.07 -18.17
C LYS A 186 30.95 -6.36 -19.06
N ARG A 187 29.92 -7.04 -18.55
CA ARG A 187 28.74 -7.48 -19.34
C ARG A 187 27.41 -6.88 -18.89
N GLN A 188 27.38 -6.07 -17.83
CA GLN A 188 26.13 -5.50 -17.34
C GLN A 188 25.77 -4.24 -18.14
N ARG A 189 24.87 -4.41 -19.12
CA ARG A 189 24.09 -3.29 -19.64
C ARG A 189 23.24 -2.76 -18.48
N HIS A 190 23.24 -1.45 -18.25
CA HIS A 190 22.40 -0.82 -17.24
C HIS A 190 20.98 -0.78 -17.77
N THR A 191 20.04 -1.41 -17.06
CA THR A 191 18.63 -1.33 -17.43
C THR A 191 18.07 0.05 -17.06
N VAL A 192 17.47 0.74 -18.04
CA VAL A 192 16.81 2.04 -17.86
C VAL A 192 15.34 1.86 -18.21
N VAL A 193 14.45 2.25 -17.30
CA VAL A 193 13.00 2.25 -17.53
C VAL A 193 12.54 3.70 -17.59
N ILE A 194 11.96 4.10 -18.71
CA ILE A 194 11.47 5.45 -18.96
C ILE A 194 9.96 5.43 -18.78
N ASP A 195 9.46 6.15 -17.78
CA ASP A 195 8.02 6.28 -17.52
C ASP A 195 7.52 7.58 -18.16
N ALA A 196 6.71 7.47 -19.20
CA ALA A 196 6.03 8.61 -19.80
C ALA A 196 4.82 8.96 -18.91
N GLY A 197 4.99 9.96 -18.04
CA GLY A 197 3.91 10.40 -17.15
C GLY A 197 2.67 10.91 -17.89
N HIS A 198 1.50 10.63 -17.32
CA HIS A 198 0.16 10.99 -17.81
C HIS A 198 -0.26 10.26 -19.10
N GLY A 199 -1.52 9.84 -19.13
CA GLY A 199 -2.08 9.03 -20.21
C GLY A 199 -3.55 8.65 -19.95
N GLY A 200 -4.29 8.42 -21.03
CA GLY A 200 -5.73 8.13 -20.95
C GLY A 200 -6.55 9.39 -20.66
N ARG A 201 -7.35 9.39 -19.59
CA ARG A 201 -8.26 10.52 -19.26
C ARG A 201 -7.54 11.70 -18.60
N ASP A 202 -6.36 11.47 -18.03
CA ASP A 202 -5.54 12.53 -17.44
C ASP A 202 -4.54 13.02 -18.48
N SER A 203 -4.85 14.16 -19.10
CA SER A 203 -4.02 14.80 -20.13
C SER A 203 -2.80 15.52 -19.55
N GLY A 204 -2.68 15.59 -18.21
CA GLY A 204 -1.76 16.51 -17.55
C GLY A 204 -2.19 17.97 -17.69
N ALA A 205 -1.30 18.90 -17.38
CA ALA A 205 -1.53 20.33 -17.49
C ALA A 205 -1.69 20.78 -18.96
N LEU A 206 -2.60 21.73 -19.19
CA LEU A 206 -2.79 22.33 -20.51
C LEU A 206 -1.62 23.28 -20.83
N VAL A 207 -0.96 23.06 -21.97
CA VAL A 207 0.11 23.94 -22.45
C VAL A 207 -0.50 25.26 -22.97
N VAL A 208 0.10 26.39 -22.61
CA VAL A 208 -0.37 27.76 -22.95
C VAL A 208 -0.53 27.98 -24.47
N THR A 209 0.16 27.21 -25.31
CA THR A 209 0.18 27.33 -26.78
C THR A 209 -0.79 26.38 -27.50
N GLY A 210 -1.56 25.55 -26.77
CA GLY A 210 -2.38 24.48 -27.32
C GLY A 210 -1.57 23.19 -27.54
N GLY A 211 -2.06 22.08 -26.98
CA GLY A 211 -1.41 20.77 -26.93
C GLY A 211 -1.61 20.11 -25.55
N GLU A 212 -1.67 18.78 -25.50
CA GLU A 212 -1.77 18.00 -24.25
C GLU A 212 -0.36 17.65 -23.73
N GLU A 213 -0.10 17.83 -22.44
CA GLU A 213 1.20 17.51 -21.82
C GLU A 213 1.56 16.03 -22.03
N ALA A 214 0.56 15.14 -21.97
CA ALA A 214 0.73 13.70 -22.21
C ALA A 214 1.40 13.39 -23.57
N ASP A 215 1.04 14.09 -24.65
CA ASP A 215 1.64 13.87 -25.98
C ASP A 215 3.12 14.28 -26.00
N ILE A 216 3.45 15.39 -25.35
CA ILE A 216 4.82 15.91 -25.28
C ILE A 216 5.69 14.97 -24.43
N VAL A 217 5.18 14.52 -23.29
CA VAL A 217 5.89 13.61 -22.40
C VAL A 217 6.12 12.26 -23.08
N LEU A 218 5.11 11.73 -23.79
CA LEU A 218 5.25 10.49 -24.55
C LEU A 218 6.27 10.63 -25.69
N GLN A 219 6.22 11.71 -26.47
CA GLN A 219 7.19 11.96 -27.53
C GLN A 219 8.62 12.11 -26.98
N THR A 220 8.77 12.78 -25.85
CA THR A 220 10.06 12.94 -25.17
C THR A 220 10.60 11.59 -24.67
N ALA A 221 9.73 10.76 -24.10
CA ALA A 221 10.09 9.43 -23.61
C ALA A 221 10.50 8.48 -24.76
N ILE A 222 9.82 8.55 -25.91
CA ILE A 222 10.18 7.81 -27.12
C ILE A 222 11.54 8.27 -27.65
N ALA A 223 11.75 9.59 -27.81
CA ALA A 223 13.01 10.13 -28.30
C ALA A 223 14.20 9.76 -27.37
N LEU A 224 13.99 9.85 -26.05
CA LEU A 224 15.00 9.45 -25.07
C LEU A 224 15.31 7.94 -25.14
N LYS A 225 14.29 7.10 -25.36
CA LYS A 225 14.51 5.66 -25.56
C LYS A 225 15.34 5.40 -26.81
N GLU A 226 15.02 6.06 -27.92
CA GLU A 226 15.77 5.90 -29.18
C GLU A 226 17.24 6.25 -28.98
N GLU A 227 17.53 7.43 -28.39
CA GLU A 227 18.90 7.89 -28.15
C GLU A 227 19.67 6.96 -27.20
N LEU A 228 19.07 6.54 -26.08
CA LEU A 228 19.74 5.65 -25.12
C LEU A 228 19.91 4.22 -25.65
N SER A 229 19.09 3.79 -26.60
CA SER A 229 19.18 2.45 -27.21
C SER A 229 20.35 2.31 -28.18
N GLU A 230 20.86 3.42 -28.72
CA GLU A 230 22.07 3.43 -29.56
C GLU A 230 23.34 3.12 -28.75
N ASP A 231 23.32 3.37 -27.44
CA ASP A 231 24.44 3.10 -26.57
C ASP A 231 24.37 1.65 -26.03
N PRO A 232 25.33 0.78 -26.38
CA PRO A 232 25.33 -0.61 -25.95
C PRO A 232 25.48 -0.79 -24.44
N ARG A 233 25.79 0.28 -23.69
CA ARG A 233 25.82 0.28 -22.22
C ARG A 233 24.45 0.18 -21.58
N TYR A 234 23.35 0.47 -22.29
CA TYR A 234 22.01 0.49 -21.72
C TYR A 234 21.09 -0.59 -22.31
N ASP A 235 20.15 -1.09 -21.50
CA ASP A 235 18.98 -1.87 -21.92
C ASP A 235 17.73 -1.05 -21.57
N VAL A 236 17.10 -0.42 -22.56
CA VAL A 236 16.10 0.64 -22.32
C VAL A 236 14.68 0.13 -22.58
N ARG A 237 13.78 0.36 -21.63
CA ARG A 237 12.36 -0.01 -21.70
C ARG A 237 11.47 1.22 -21.52
N LEU A 238 10.33 1.21 -22.20
CA LEU A 238 9.18 2.08 -21.94
C LEU A 238 8.11 1.21 -21.26
#